data_AF-A0A067F748-F1
#
_entry.id   AF-A0A067F748-F1
#
_cell.length_a   1.000
_cell.length_b   1.000
_cell.length_c   1.000
_cell.angle_alpha   90.00
_cell.angle_beta   90.00
_cell.angle_gamma   90.00
#
_symmetry.space_group_name_H-M   'P 1'
#
loop_
_entity.id
_entity.type
_entity.pdbx_description
1 polymer ?
#
loop_
_entity_poly.entity_id
_entity_poly.type
_entity_poly.pdbx_seq_one_letter_code
_entity_poly.pdbx_strand_id
1 'polypeptide(L)'
;WEGFAHVALCCWNQAQKTHHHASIESFSGILNLMSVNLLHLLIGLFGHSDPTFRKACLVGAVSRPSDTKDWFYLNQKTIFNELIGKISADSNFLELLSSMEVAIRENTDPFQQMRWLQFLDWNRETLEGHDRNLPFTGAEIMFPLYAEHKDIAETTFMQVKSKFCSEVSFEDVIERYKMLLGKYKETRKQYMNGMMSLHCN
;
A
#
# COMPACT_ATOMS: atom_id res chain seq x y z
N TRP A 1 1.44 -1.30 -10.65
CA TRP A 1 1.83 -0.06 -9.95
C TRP A 1 1.11 0.04 -8.61
N GLU A 2 -0.11 -0.49 -8.51
CA GLU A 2 -0.86 -0.68 -7.26
C GLU A 2 0.00 -1.18 -6.09
N GLY A 3 0.70 -2.31 -6.26
CA GLY A 3 1.56 -2.83 -5.20
C GLY A 3 2.70 -1.90 -4.79
N PHE A 4 3.24 -1.10 -5.73
CA PHE A 4 4.28 -0.12 -5.40
C PHE A 4 3.72 1.05 -4.58
N ALA A 5 2.51 1.50 -4.89
CA ALA A 5 1.79 2.53 -4.15
C ALA A 5 1.49 2.09 -2.71
N HIS A 6 1.05 0.84 -2.52
CA HIS A 6 0.84 0.29 -1.20
C HIS A 6 2.13 0.20 -0.38
N VAL A 7 3.23 -0.25 -1.01
CA VAL A 7 4.56 -0.26 -0.38
C VAL A 7 4.96 1.16 0.01
N ALA A 8 4.77 2.14 -0.87
CA ALA A 8 5.05 3.55 -0.62
C ALA A 8 4.30 4.09 0.61
N LEU A 9 2.99 3.82 0.69
CA LEU A 9 2.16 4.20 1.82
C LEU A 9 2.59 3.54 3.13
N CYS A 10 2.95 2.25 3.09
CA CYS A 10 3.49 1.55 4.25
C CYS A 10 4.82 2.15 4.73
N CYS A 11 5.76 2.41 3.81
CA CYS A 11 7.06 2.99 4.12
C CYS A 11 6.91 4.40 4.73
N TRP A 12 6.07 5.24 4.13
CA TRP A 12 5.78 6.56 4.65
C TRP A 12 5.15 6.49 6.05
N ASN A 13 4.10 5.69 6.24
CA ASN A 13 3.44 5.56 7.55
C ASN A 13 4.39 5.05 8.64
N GLN A 14 5.32 4.14 8.30
CA GLN A 14 6.35 3.67 9.23
C GLN A 14 7.32 4.78 9.61
N ALA A 15 7.81 5.57 8.64
CA ALA A 15 8.69 6.71 8.92
C ALA A 15 8.02 7.72 9.86
N GLN A 16 6.72 8.00 9.66
CA GLN A 16 5.97 8.88 10.56
C GLN A 16 5.91 8.37 12.00
N LYS A 17 5.75 7.06 12.20
CA LYS A 17 5.72 6.43 13.54
C LYS A 17 7.08 6.46 14.25
N THR A 18 8.18 6.42 13.51
CA THR A 18 9.52 6.54 14.09
C THR A 18 9.80 7.97 14.57
N HIS A 19 9.27 8.98 13.87
CA HIS A 19 9.45 10.40 14.22
C HIS A 19 8.47 10.89 15.30
N HIS A 20 7.31 10.27 15.41
CA HIS A 20 6.28 10.64 16.38
C HIS A 20 5.96 9.44 17.27
N HIS A 21 6.35 9.50 18.55
CA HIS A 21 5.81 8.64 19.62
C HIS A 21 4.32 8.96 19.88
N ALA A 22 3.49 8.87 18.85
CA ALA A 22 2.06 9.03 18.96
C ALA A 22 1.48 7.74 19.54
N SER A 23 0.89 7.82 20.73
CA SER A 23 0.12 6.70 21.29
C SER A 23 -1.10 6.44 20.39
N ILE A 24 -1.17 5.21 19.88
CA ILE A 24 -2.30 4.68 19.11
C ILE A 24 -3.59 4.67 19.96
N GLU A 25 -3.48 4.78 21.29
CA GLU A 25 -4.62 4.80 22.22
C GLU A 25 -5.43 6.11 22.15
N SER A 26 -4.91 7.16 21.50
CA SER A 26 -5.65 8.41 21.31
C SER A 26 -6.65 8.33 20.16
N PHE A 27 -7.78 9.04 20.28
CA PHE A 27 -8.77 9.17 19.20
C PHE A 27 -8.15 9.68 17.88
N SER A 28 -7.23 10.63 17.97
CA SER A 28 -6.44 11.10 16.81
C SER A 28 -5.58 9.99 16.20
N GLY A 29 -4.96 9.15 17.03
CA GLY A 29 -4.20 7.98 16.57
C GLY A 29 -5.07 6.98 15.81
N ILE A 30 -6.28 6.71 16.32
CA ILE A 30 -7.27 5.84 15.66
C ILE A 30 -7.69 6.43 14.31
N LEU A 31 -8.05 7.72 14.24
CA LEU A 31 -8.43 8.38 12.99
C LEU A 31 -7.30 8.39 11.94
N ASN A 32 -6.05 8.53 12.37
CA ASN A 32 -4.89 8.44 11.48
C ASN A 32 -4.72 7.01 10.92
N LEU A 33 -4.81 5.99 11.77
CA LEU A 33 -4.73 4.58 11.34
C LEU A 33 -5.84 4.26 10.35
N MET A 34 -7.06 4.69 10.67
CA MET A 34 -8.24 4.63 9.83
C MET A 34 -7.97 5.27 8.46
N SER A 35 -7.46 6.49 8.43
CA SER A 35 -7.14 7.22 7.20
C SER A 35 -6.12 6.48 6.32
N VAL A 36 -5.09 5.89 6.93
CA VAL A 36 -4.12 5.05 6.19
C VAL A 36 -4.79 3.82 5.57
N ASN A 37 -5.71 3.16 6.28
CA ASN A 37 -6.46 2.03 5.74
C ASN A 37 -7.37 2.45 4.57
N LEU A 38 -8.03 3.61 4.64
CA LEU A 38 -8.81 4.14 3.51
C LEU A 38 -7.94 4.48 2.31
N LEU A 39 -6.72 4.98 2.51
CA LEU A 39 -5.79 5.23 1.41
C LEU A 39 -5.37 3.93 0.72
N HIS A 40 -5.20 2.85 1.47
CA HIS A 40 -5.02 1.52 0.90
C HIS A 40 -6.24 1.12 0.05
N LEU A 41 -7.47 1.33 0.52
CA LEU A 41 -8.66 1.06 -0.29
C LEU A 41 -8.71 1.92 -1.56
N LEU A 42 -8.38 3.21 -1.47
CA LEU A 42 -8.32 4.11 -2.63
C LEU A 42 -7.32 3.64 -3.69
N ILE A 43 -6.13 3.22 -3.27
CA ILE A 43 -5.14 2.61 -4.16
C ILE A 43 -5.74 1.35 -4.82
N GLY A 44 -6.40 0.49 -4.05
CA GLY A 44 -7.06 -0.71 -4.58
C GLY A 44 -8.13 -0.39 -5.63
N LEU A 45 -8.95 0.64 -5.39
CA LEU A 45 -9.98 1.09 -6.34
C LEU A 45 -9.36 1.61 -7.65
N PHE A 46 -8.28 2.40 -7.58
CA PHE A 46 -7.54 2.76 -8.79
C PHE A 46 -7.06 1.51 -9.54
N GLY A 47 -6.63 0.47 -8.81
CA GLY A 47 -6.16 -0.78 -9.40
C GLY A 47 -7.29 -1.53 -10.07
N HIS A 48 -8.50 -1.42 -9.54
CA HIS A 48 -9.68 -2.01 -10.15
C HIS A 48 -10.13 -1.30 -11.41
N SER A 49 -10.14 0.03 -11.38
CA SER A 49 -10.66 0.86 -12.46
C SER A 49 -9.67 1.02 -13.63
N ASP A 50 -8.36 0.99 -13.36
CA ASP A 50 -7.31 1.14 -14.37
C ASP A 50 -6.43 -0.12 -14.44
N PRO A 51 -6.63 -0.98 -15.47
CA PRO A 51 -5.78 -2.15 -15.69
C PRO A 51 -4.31 -1.83 -15.87
N THR A 52 -3.93 -0.61 -16.27
CA THR A 52 -2.52 -0.16 -16.35
C THR A 52 -1.92 -0.02 -14.95
N PHE A 53 -2.75 0.39 -13.99
CA PHE A 53 -2.34 0.50 -12.60
C PHE A 53 -2.24 -0.87 -11.91
N ARG A 54 -3.14 -1.80 -12.26
CA ARG A 54 -3.06 -3.23 -11.86
C ARG A 54 -1.90 -3.96 -12.51
N LYS A 55 -1.77 -3.86 -13.84
CA LYS A 55 -0.70 -4.43 -14.65
C LYS A 55 0.52 -3.51 -14.60
N ALA A 56 1.20 -3.52 -13.47
CA ALA A 56 2.66 -3.52 -13.55
C ALA A 56 3.13 -4.84 -12.97
N CYS A 57 3.03 -5.89 -13.80
CA CYS A 57 3.97 -6.99 -13.69
C CYS A 57 5.35 -6.34 -13.61
N LEU A 58 5.97 -6.36 -12.44
CA LEU A 58 7.41 -6.47 -12.25
C LEU A 58 8.16 -5.81 -13.41
N VAL A 59 8.24 -4.47 -13.40
CA VAL A 59 8.68 -3.61 -14.52
C VAL A 59 10.08 -3.99 -15.06
N GLY A 60 10.76 -4.99 -14.50
CA GLY A 60 12.03 -5.57 -14.95
C GLY A 60 11.96 -6.81 -15.86
N ALA A 61 10.98 -6.95 -16.75
CA ALA A 61 11.11 -7.78 -17.96
C ALA A 61 10.85 -6.85 -19.15
N VAL A 62 11.81 -6.06 -19.64
CA VAL A 62 13.07 -6.46 -20.27
C VAL A 62 14.01 -5.25 -20.20
N SER A 63 15.21 -5.37 -19.65
CA SER A 63 16.28 -4.40 -19.94
C SER A 63 17.53 -5.14 -20.39
N ARG A 64 17.79 -5.02 -21.70
CA ARG A 64 19.02 -5.43 -22.37
C ARG A 64 20.15 -4.50 -21.89
N PRO A 65 21.36 -5.00 -21.63
CA PRO A 65 22.41 -4.21 -21.00
C PRO A 65 23.15 -3.34 -22.03
N SER A 66 22.69 -2.12 -22.26
CA SER A 66 23.54 -1.01 -22.75
C SER A 66 22.79 0.31 -22.57
N ASP A 67 23.31 1.22 -21.75
CA ASP A 67 22.91 2.63 -21.55
C ASP A 67 21.49 2.97 -21.06
N THR A 68 20.61 2.00 -20.84
CA THR A 68 19.19 2.23 -20.50
C THR A 68 18.87 2.41 -18.99
N LYS A 69 19.87 2.47 -18.10
CA LYS A 69 19.62 2.55 -16.64
C LYS A 69 18.93 3.85 -16.22
N ASP A 70 19.37 4.98 -16.76
CA ASP A 70 18.84 6.30 -16.38
C ASP A 70 17.44 6.52 -16.95
N TRP A 71 17.21 6.16 -18.22
CA TRP A 71 15.90 6.27 -18.86
C TRP A 71 14.83 5.45 -18.13
N PHE A 72 15.16 4.21 -17.75
CA PHE A 72 14.23 3.33 -17.06
C PHE A 72 13.89 3.86 -15.67
N TYR A 73 14.90 4.31 -14.92
CA TYR A 73 14.72 4.94 -13.62
C TYR A 73 13.84 6.19 -13.73
N LEU A 74 14.14 7.08 -14.67
CA LEU A 74 13.35 8.30 -14.92
C LEU A 74 11.91 7.97 -15.29
N ASN A 75 11.68 7.00 -16.18
CA ASN A 75 10.34 6.57 -16.55
C ASN A 75 9.55 6.01 -15.36
N GLN A 76 10.18 5.18 -14.52
CA GLN A 76 9.54 4.67 -13.31
C GLN A 76 9.20 5.79 -12.31
N LYS A 77 10.12 6.75 -12.13
CA LYS A 77 9.91 7.91 -11.28
C LYS A 77 8.77 8.79 -11.79
N THR A 78 8.69 9.02 -13.11
CA THR A 78 7.59 9.76 -13.74
C THR A 78 6.26 9.07 -13.49
N ILE A 79 6.16 7.76 -13.74
CA ILE A 79 4.92 7.00 -13.51
C ILE A 79 4.52 7.02 -12.03
N PHE A 80 5.50 6.92 -11.13
CA PHE A 80 5.24 7.05 -9.70
C PHE A 80 4.68 8.43 -9.35
N ASN A 81 5.29 9.51 -9.84
CA ASN A 81 4.81 10.87 -9.58
C ASN A 81 3.41 11.10 -10.17
N GLU A 82 3.14 10.61 -11.37
CA GLU A 82 1.80 10.65 -11.97
C GLU A 82 0.77 9.94 -11.10
N LEU A 83 1.15 8.79 -10.55
CA LEU A 83 0.29 8.05 -9.63
C LEU A 83 0.01 8.84 -8.36
N ILE A 84 1.04 9.38 -7.71
CA ILE A 84 0.88 10.20 -6.52
C ILE A 84 0.00 11.42 -6.83
N GLY A 85 0.17 12.01 -8.01
CA GLY A 85 -0.71 13.07 -8.52
C GLY A 85 -2.17 12.64 -8.64
N LYS A 86 -2.45 11.45 -9.17
CA LYS A 86 -3.81 10.88 -9.23
C LYS A 86 -4.42 10.68 -7.84
N ILE A 87 -3.65 10.12 -6.90
CA ILE A 87 -4.10 9.92 -5.51
C ILE A 87 -4.36 11.26 -4.83
N SER A 88 -3.50 12.25 -5.06
CA SER A 88 -3.63 13.59 -4.50
C SER A 88 -4.90 14.31 -4.99
N ALA A 89 -5.18 14.21 -6.30
CA ALA A 89 -6.31 14.87 -6.94
C ALA A 89 -7.67 14.21 -6.65
N ASP A 90 -7.69 12.93 -6.25
CA ASP A 90 -8.92 12.24 -5.88
C ASP A 90 -9.60 12.88 -4.68
N SER A 91 -10.93 12.91 -4.64
CA SER A 91 -11.69 13.42 -3.49
C SER A 91 -12.84 12.49 -3.07
N ASN A 92 -12.80 11.23 -3.50
CA ASN A 92 -13.94 10.31 -3.43
C ASN A 92 -14.06 9.62 -2.06
N PHE A 93 -13.96 10.39 -0.97
CA PHE A 93 -14.05 9.86 0.39
C PHE A 93 -15.35 9.10 0.65
N LEU A 94 -16.48 9.63 0.17
CA LEU A 94 -17.78 8.97 0.32
C LEU A 94 -17.87 7.66 -0.44
N GLU A 95 -17.29 7.59 -1.64
CA GLU A 95 -17.26 6.37 -2.44
C GLU A 95 -16.43 5.28 -1.74
N LEU A 96 -15.32 5.65 -1.11
CA LEU A 96 -14.51 4.73 -0.31
C LEU A 96 -15.29 4.16 0.87
N LEU A 97 -16.02 5.01 1.60
CA LEU A 97 -16.86 4.55 2.71
C LEU A 97 -17.99 3.63 2.23
N SER A 98 -18.66 3.97 1.12
CA SER A 98 -19.69 3.12 0.53
C SER A 98 -19.12 1.77 0.07
N SER A 99 -17.93 1.75 -0.52
CA SER A 99 -17.25 0.50 -0.90
C SER A 99 -16.94 -0.36 0.32
N MET A 100 -16.54 0.26 1.44
CA MET A 100 -16.27 -0.45 2.69
C MET A 100 -17.55 -0.99 3.33
N GLU A 101 -18.64 -0.21 3.32
CA GLU A 101 -19.95 -0.63 3.81
C GLU A 101 -20.48 -1.86 3.05
N VAL A 102 -20.39 -1.83 1.73
CA VAL A 102 -20.78 -2.96 0.87
C VAL A 102 -20.00 -4.21 1.24
N ALA A 103 -18.67 -4.09 1.40
CA ALA A 103 -17.82 -5.22 1.76
C ALA A 103 -18.20 -5.83 3.12
N ILE A 104 -18.44 -4.99 4.13
CA ILE A 104 -18.88 -5.41 5.47
C ILE A 104 -20.23 -6.12 5.39
N ARG A 105 -21.19 -5.55 4.66
CA ARG A 105 -22.53 -6.14 4.48
C ARG A 105 -22.47 -7.50 3.79
N GLU A 106 -21.56 -7.67 2.84
CA GLU A 106 -21.34 -8.93 2.12
C GLU A 106 -20.47 -9.93 2.90
N ASN A 107 -20.06 -9.60 4.14
CA ASN A 107 -19.14 -10.38 4.96
C ASN A 107 -17.83 -10.71 4.22
N THR A 108 -17.36 -9.74 3.43
CA THR A 108 -16.09 -9.79 2.72
C THR A 108 -15.10 -8.85 3.38
N ASP A 109 -13.84 -9.28 3.46
CA ASP A 109 -12.78 -8.43 4.01
C ASP A 109 -12.36 -7.37 2.96
N PRO A 110 -12.63 -6.08 3.18
CA PRO A 110 -12.29 -5.02 2.22
C PRO A 110 -10.78 -4.92 1.98
N PHE A 111 -9.96 -5.43 2.90
CA PHE A 111 -8.50 -5.37 2.82
C PHE A 111 -7.86 -6.68 2.35
N GLN A 112 -8.65 -7.68 1.95
CA GLN A 112 -8.13 -9.01 1.59
C GLN A 112 -7.02 -8.94 0.53
N GLN A 113 -7.17 -8.06 -0.46
CA GLN A 113 -6.22 -7.88 -1.57
C GLN A 113 -4.88 -7.26 -1.12
N MET A 114 -4.83 -6.68 0.06
CA MET A 114 -3.68 -5.95 0.61
C MET A 114 -3.02 -6.70 1.77
N ARG A 115 -3.58 -7.83 2.22
CA ARG A 115 -3.01 -8.66 3.28
C ARG A 115 -1.57 -9.08 3.03
N TRP A 116 -1.14 -9.17 1.76
CA TRP A 116 0.24 -9.52 1.44
C TRP A 116 1.26 -8.51 1.99
N LEU A 117 0.85 -7.27 2.27
CA LEU A 117 1.69 -6.22 2.89
C LEU A 117 2.15 -6.60 4.31
N GLN A 118 1.43 -7.47 5.00
CA GLN A 118 1.83 -7.97 6.33
C GLN A 118 3.07 -8.87 6.27
N PHE A 119 3.38 -9.43 5.09
CA PHE A 119 4.53 -10.30 4.87
C PHE A 119 5.76 -9.54 4.35
N LEU A 120 5.63 -8.23 4.17
CA LEU A 120 6.79 -7.40 3.91
C LEU A 120 7.61 -7.35 5.21
N ASP A 121 8.85 -7.82 5.11
CA ASP A 121 9.79 -7.90 6.22
C ASP A 121 10.28 -6.49 6.55
N TRP A 122 9.46 -5.79 7.33
CA TRP A 122 9.67 -4.37 7.60
C TRP A 122 10.82 -4.14 8.59
N ASN A 123 11.10 -5.11 9.46
CA ASN A 123 12.08 -5.00 10.56
C ASN A 123 12.81 -6.33 10.82
N ARG A 124 13.95 -6.54 10.16
CA ARG A 124 14.98 -7.49 10.66
C ARG A 124 15.85 -6.90 11.78
N GLU A 125 15.62 -5.65 12.23
CA GLU A 125 16.54 -5.01 13.19
C GLU A 125 15.91 -4.26 14.37
N THR A 126 14.60 -4.23 14.58
CA THR A 126 14.05 -3.57 15.78
C THR A 126 13.08 -4.44 16.55
N LEU A 127 13.63 -4.95 17.65
CA LEU A 127 13.07 -5.35 18.93
C LEU A 127 11.79 -6.20 18.98
N GLU A 128 11.95 -7.30 19.71
CA GLU A 128 10.93 -8.05 20.40
C GLU A 128 9.80 -7.17 20.96
N GLY A 129 8.56 -7.58 20.66
CA GLY A 129 7.50 -7.48 21.66
C GLY A 129 6.64 -6.23 21.68
N HIS A 130 6.64 -5.36 20.66
CA HIS A 130 5.57 -4.36 20.54
C HIS A 130 4.65 -4.68 19.38
N ASP A 131 3.39 -4.90 19.78
CA ASP A 131 2.21 -5.19 18.99
C ASP A 131 2.39 -4.83 17.51
N ARG A 132 2.45 -5.88 16.68
CA ARG A 132 2.25 -5.76 15.24
C ARG A 132 0.83 -5.24 15.05
N ASN A 133 0.67 -3.94 15.20
CA ASN A 133 -0.54 -3.20 14.90
C ASN A 133 -0.78 -3.35 13.41
N LEU A 134 -1.39 -4.49 13.04
CA LEU A 134 -1.70 -4.87 11.69
C LEU A 134 -2.60 -3.76 11.15
N PRO A 135 -2.15 -2.98 10.13
CA PRO A 135 -3.12 -2.38 9.24
C PRO A 135 -4.01 -3.53 8.73
N PHE A 136 -5.26 -3.25 8.40
CA PHE A 136 -6.21 -4.25 7.86
C PHE A 136 -6.98 -5.12 8.86
N THR A 137 -6.83 -4.93 10.18
CA THR A 137 -7.71 -5.57 11.18
C THR A 137 -8.72 -4.56 11.72
N GLY A 138 -10.00 -4.94 11.80
CA GLY A 138 -11.04 -4.14 12.47
C GLY A 138 -11.85 -3.21 11.57
N ALA A 139 -12.09 -3.58 10.30
CA ALA A 139 -13.01 -2.83 9.42
C ALA A 139 -14.37 -2.59 10.09
N GLU A 140 -14.91 -3.62 10.74
CA GLU A 140 -16.16 -3.59 11.50
C GLU A 140 -16.13 -2.65 12.71
N ILE A 141 -14.94 -2.40 13.27
CA ILE A 141 -14.74 -1.48 14.40
C ILE A 141 -14.55 -0.05 13.89
N MET A 142 -13.86 0.12 12.76
CA MET A 142 -13.59 1.41 12.13
C MET A 142 -14.83 2.02 11.48
N PHE A 143 -15.70 1.21 10.87
CA PHE A 143 -16.86 1.72 10.13
C PHE A 143 -17.87 2.49 10.99
N PRO A 144 -18.28 2.02 12.19
CA PRO A 144 -19.12 2.80 13.10
C PRO A 144 -18.50 4.15 13.48
N LEU A 145 -17.18 4.18 13.72
CA LEU A 145 -16.45 5.41 14.05
C LEU A 145 -16.44 6.40 12.88
N TYR A 146 -16.35 5.92 11.64
CA TYR A 146 -16.51 6.76 10.45
C TYR A 146 -17.92 7.33 10.33
N ALA A 147 -18.95 6.53 10.60
CA ALA A 147 -20.33 6.96 10.52
C ALA A 147 -20.66 8.00 11.61
N GLU A 148 -20.14 7.83 12.83
CA GLU A 148 -20.39 8.71 13.97
C GLU A 148 -19.64 10.04 13.86
N HIS A 149 -18.39 10.02 13.39
CA HIS A 149 -17.50 11.20 13.34
C HIS A 149 -17.11 11.59 11.92
N LYS A 150 -18.06 11.48 10.98
CA LYS A 150 -17.81 11.62 9.54
C LYS A 150 -16.99 12.84 9.14
N ASP A 151 -17.39 14.04 9.56
CA ASP A 151 -16.73 15.28 9.14
C ASP A 151 -15.27 15.36 9.63
N ILE A 152 -15.03 14.90 10.86
CA ILE A 152 -13.69 14.86 11.48
C ILE A 152 -12.84 13.80 10.77
N ALA A 153 -13.41 12.63 10.49
CA ALA A 153 -12.73 11.55 9.81
C ALA A 153 -12.39 11.91 8.35
N GLU A 154 -13.29 12.58 7.63
CA GLU A 154 -13.06 13.09 6.28
C GLU A 154 -11.93 14.12 6.28
N THR A 155 -11.98 15.09 7.20
CA THR A 155 -10.92 16.11 7.34
C THR A 155 -9.58 15.46 7.63
N THR A 156 -9.54 14.49 8.56
CA THR A 156 -8.32 13.76 8.91
C THR A 156 -7.80 12.95 7.72
N PHE A 157 -8.69 12.27 6.99
CA PHE A 157 -8.34 11.54 5.79
C PHE A 157 -7.70 12.44 4.73
N MET A 158 -8.30 13.60 4.46
CA MET A 158 -7.76 14.56 3.48
C MET A 158 -6.40 15.10 3.91
N GLN A 159 -6.20 15.36 5.21
CA GLN A 159 -4.90 15.77 5.76
C GLN A 159 -3.83 14.68 5.60
N VAL A 160 -4.13 13.44 6.01
CA VAL A 160 -3.21 12.29 5.91
C VAL A 160 -2.86 12.02 4.45
N LYS A 161 -3.86 12.05 3.56
CA LYS A 161 -3.65 11.89 2.10
C LYS A 161 -2.74 12.97 1.54
N SER A 162 -3.02 14.24 1.85
CA SER A 162 -2.23 15.38 1.40
C SER A 162 -0.78 15.28 1.88
N LYS A 163 -0.59 14.92 3.16
CA LYS A 163 0.72 14.70 3.76
C LYS A 163 1.47 13.56 3.07
N PHE A 164 0.82 12.41 2.89
CA PHE A 164 1.39 11.28 2.15
C PHE A 164 1.85 11.70 0.75
N CYS A 165 0.97 12.37 -0.02
CA CYS A 165 1.28 12.73 -1.40
C CYS A 165 2.37 13.80 -1.54
N SER A 166 2.55 14.66 -0.53
CA SER A 166 3.56 15.71 -0.54
C SER A 166 4.93 15.26 -0.02
N GLU A 167 4.95 14.27 0.87
CA GLU A 167 6.18 13.81 1.52
C GLU A 167 6.77 12.54 0.89
N VAL A 168 5.96 11.69 0.26
CA VAL A 168 6.46 10.43 -0.31
C VAL A 168 7.33 10.70 -1.53
N SER A 169 8.55 10.16 -1.52
CA SER A 169 9.45 10.23 -2.68
C SER A 169 9.64 8.86 -3.31
N PHE A 170 10.01 8.84 -4.60
CA PHE A 170 10.34 7.60 -5.29
C PHE A 170 11.58 6.94 -4.68
N GLU A 171 12.55 7.76 -4.29
CA GLU A 171 13.84 7.38 -3.73
C GLU A 171 13.70 6.62 -2.40
N ASP A 172 12.76 7.02 -1.55
CA ASP A 172 12.53 6.37 -0.26
C ASP A 172 11.93 4.95 -0.40
N VAL A 173 11.25 4.69 -1.53
CA VAL A 173 10.44 3.48 -1.73
C VAL A 173 11.14 2.46 -2.64
N ILE A 174 11.96 2.94 -3.58
CA ILE A 174 12.51 2.10 -4.66
C ILE A 174 13.34 0.92 -4.16
N GLU A 175 14.11 1.08 -3.09
CA GLU A 175 14.92 -0.02 -2.53
C GLU A 175 14.05 -1.10 -1.88
N ARG A 176 12.99 -0.70 -1.17
CA ARG A 176 12.02 -1.64 -0.59
C ARG A 176 11.27 -2.40 -1.68
N TYR A 177 10.94 -1.73 -2.78
CA TYR A 177 10.32 -2.36 -3.94
C TYR A 177 11.25 -3.32 -4.68
N LYS A 178 12.53 -2.95 -4.88
CA LYS A 178 13.54 -3.84 -5.45
C LYS A 178 13.71 -5.11 -4.61
N MET A 179 13.72 -4.99 -3.28
CA MET A 179 13.76 -6.14 -2.37
C MET A 179 12.53 -7.05 -2.55
N LEU A 180 11.32 -6.48 -2.59
CA LEU A 180 10.08 -7.24 -2.82
C LEU A 180 10.09 -7.96 -4.18
N LEU A 181 10.52 -7.25 -5.23
CA LEU A 181 10.68 -7.80 -6.58
C LEU A 181 11.67 -8.98 -6.59
N GLY A 182 12.77 -8.88 -5.84
CA GLY A 182 13.72 -9.97 -5.66
C GLY A 182 13.08 -11.20 -5.00
N LYS A 183 12.35 -11.01 -3.89
CA LYS A 183 11.63 -12.10 -3.20
C LYS A 183 10.63 -12.78 -4.12
N TYR A 184 9.82 -12.00 -4.85
CA TYR A 184 8.86 -12.55 -5.82
C TYR A 184 9.55 -13.41 -6.89
N LYS A 185 10.64 -12.91 -7.48
CA LYS A 185 11.38 -13.64 -8.53
C LYS A 185 11.90 -14.98 -8.02
N GLU A 186 12.43 -15.01 -6.79
CA GLU A 186 12.94 -16.23 -6.18
C GLU A 186 11.82 -17.22 -5.90
N THR A 187 10.72 -16.79 -5.28
CA THR A 187 9.56 -17.66 -5.02
C THR A 187 8.97 -18.21 -6.31
N ARG A 188 8.86 -17.39 -7.37
CA ARG A 188 8.38 -17.84 -8.68
C ARG A 188 9.31 -18.89 -9.30
N LYS A 189 10.63 -18.72 -9.18
CA LYS A 189 11.62 -19.68 -9.68
C LYS A 189 11.49 -21.02 -8.95
N GLN A 190 11.36 -20.99 -7.62
CA GLN A 190 11.17 -22.21 -6.81
C GLN A 190 9.89 -22.95 -7.17
N TYR A 191 8.77 -22.22 -7.31
CA TYR A 191 7.50 -22.80 -7.75
C TYR A 191 7.62 -23.45 -9.13
N MET A 192 8.22 -22.76 -10.10
CA MET A 192 8.42 -23.28 -11.45
C MET A 192 9.29 -24.55 -11.44
N ASN A 193 10.38 -24.56 -10.67
CA ASN A 193 11.23 -25.74 -10.54
C ASN A 193 10.47 -26.92 -9.91
N GLY A 194 9.67 -26.68 -8.87
CA GLY A 194 8.82 -27.69 -8.25
C GLY A 194 7.80 -28.27 -9.21
N MET A 195 7.10 -27.41 -9.96
CA MET A 195 6.15 -27.85 -10.99
C MET A 195 6.83 -28.70 -12.08
N MET A 196 8.02 -28.30 -12.54
CA MET A 196 8.78 -29.11 -13.50
C MET A 196 9.19 -30.46 -12.93
N SER A 197 9.62 -30.54 -11.67
CA SER A 197 9.99 -31.83 -11.05
C SER A 197 8.83 -32.83 -10.95
N LEU A 198 7.59 -32.35 -10.85
CA LEU A 198 6.40 -33.21 -10.79
C LEU A 198 6.03 -33.82 -12.15
N HIS A 199 6.47 -33.21 -13.26
CA HIS A 199 6.16 -33.66 -14.62
C HIS A 199 7.30 -34.42 -15.30
N CYS A 200 8.46 -34.54 -14.65
CA CYS A 200 9.64 -35.25 -15.19
C CYS A 200 9.83 -36.65 -14.59
N ASN A 201 8.79 -37.26 -14.03
CA ASN A 201 8.76 -38.68 -13.60
C ASN A 201 8.00 -39.54 -14.61
#